data_AF-A0A4Q9HQE5-F1
#
_entry.id   AF-A0A4Q9HQE5-F1
#
_cell.length_a   1.000
_cell.length_b   1.000
_cell.length_c   1.000
_cell.angle_alpha   90.00
_cell.angle_beta   90.00
_cell.angle_gamma   90.00
#
_symmetry.space_group_name_H-M   'P 1'
#
loop_
_entity.id
_entity.type
_entity.pdbx_description
1 polymer ?
#
loop_
_entity_poly.entity_id
_entity_poly.type
_entity_poly.pdbx_seq_one_letter_code
_entity_poly.pdbx_strand_id
1 'polypeptide(L)'
;MASICPNCHTAEAIAVLENGDGISLFPCLFCTRYPRQTPHGGTRECSAPCATPHCTGWITDVYYFRTEIAEHVERQPCKACGSPKTKEPESTSPRRRQFTPDPRR
;
A
#
# COMPACT_ATOMS: atom_id res chain seq x y z
N MET A 1 0.26 7.72 7.58
CA MET A 1 1.21 7.19 6.58
C MET A 1 0.43 6.44 5.51
N ALA A 2 0.98 6.27 4.30
CA ALA A 2 0.47 5.28 3.35
C ALA A 2 1.56 4.24 3.08
N SER A 3 1.17 3.01 2.77
CA SER A 3 2.08 1.88 2.59
C SER A 3 1.78 1.08 1.33
N ILE A 4 2.77 0.32 0.90
CA ILE A 4 2.72 -0.55 -0.28
C ILE A 4 1.83 -1.76 0.04
N CYS A 5 0.90 -2.10 -0.86
CA CYS A 5 0.05 -3.26 -0.63
C CYS A 5 0.84 -4.56 -0.80
N PRO A 6 0.89 -5.46 0.20
CA PRO A 6 1.65 -6.70 0.05
C PRO A 6 0.96 -7.72 -0.89
N ASN A 7 -0.31 -7.50 -1.24
CA ASN A 7 -1.07 -8.40 -2.12
C ASN A 7 -0.99 -8.01 -3.61
N CYS A 8 -1.12 -6.72 -3.93
CA CYS A 8 -1.11 -6.23 -5.32
C CYS A 8 0.09 -5.33 -5.64
N HIS A 9 0.99 -5.09 -4.67
CA HIS A 9 2.25 -4.35 -4.81
C HIS A 9 2.08 -2.90 -5.26
N THR A 10 0.85 -2.39 -5.20
CA THR A 10 0.54 -0.99 -5.50
C THR A 10 1.09 -0.09 -4.40
N ALA A 11 1.85 0.93 -4.82
CA ALA A 11 2.41 1.96 -3.97
C ALA A 11 1.32 2.80 -3.30
N GLU A 12 1.57 3.26 -2.06
CA GLU A 12 0.68 4.13 -1.27
C GLU A 12 -0.81 3.68 -1.26
N ALA A 13 -1.03 2.36 -1.31
CA ALA A 13 -2.34 1.76 -1.51
C ALA A 13 -3.07 1.43 -0.21
N ILE A 14 -2.37 1.40 0.91
CA ILE A 14 -2.92 1.09 2.23
C ILE A 14 -2.70 2.32 3.12
N ALA A 15 -3.76 2.85 3.70
CA ALA A 15 -3.63 3.85 4.74
C ALA A 15 -3.16 3.17 6.03
N VAL A 16 -2.18 3.78 6.69
CA VAL A 16 -1.67 3.39 8.00
C VAL A 16 -1.91 4.53 8.99
N LEU A 17 -2.72 4.25 10.00
CA LEU A 17 -2.96 5.14 11.12
C LEU A 17 -2.23 4.59 12.34
N GLU A 18 -1.29 5.36 12.87
CA GLU A 18 -0.62 5.04 14.13
C GLU A 18 -1.18 5.96 15.23
N ASN A 19 -1.65 5.36 16.32
CA ASN A 19 -2.15 6.09 17.49
C ASN A 19 -1.59 5.46 18.78
N GLY A 20 -1.98 5.99 19.94
CA GLY A 20 -1.52 5.48 21.24
C GLY A 20 -1.89 4.01 21.52
N ASP A 21 -2.85 3.46 20.79
CA ASP A 21 -3.33 2.07 20.93
C ASP A 21 -2.66 1.10 19.95
N GLY A 22 -1.83 1.60 19.02
CA GLY A 22 -1.08 0.81 18.04
C GLY A 22 -1.28 1.28 16.60
N ILE A 23 -1.14 0.34 15.66
CA ILE A 23 -1.33 0.62 14.24
C ILE A 23 -2.67 0.05 13.74
N SER A 24 -3.35 0.83 12.92
CA SER A 24 -4.55 0.43 12.19
C SER A 24 -4.26 0.47 10.70
N LEU A 25 -4.39 -0.69 10.06
CA LEU A 25 -4.23 -0.85 8.61
C LEU A 25 -5.59 -0.94 7.94
N PHE A 26 -5.80 -0.06 6.96
CA PHE A 26 -7.02 -0.06 6.16
C PHE A 26 -6.92 -1.08 5.01
N PRO A 27 -8.06 -1.50 4.44
CA PRO A 27 -8.04 -2.28 3.21
C PRO A 27 -7.28 -1.55 2.10
N CYS A 28 -6.63 -2.30 1.23
CA CYS A 28 -6.01 -1.73 0.02
C CYS A 28 -7.07 -1.03 -0.85
N LEU A 29 -6.81 0.21 -1.25
CA LEU A 29 -7.71 1.01 -2.09
C LEU A 29 -7.94 0.41 -3.48
N PHE A 30 -7.07 -0.50 -3.93
CA PHE A 30 -7.11 -1.08 -5.27
C PHE A 30 -7.65 -2.52 -5.27
N CYS A 31 -7.14 -3.39 -4.40
CA CYS A 31 -7.57 -4.80 -4.35
C CYS A 31 -8.55 -5.13 -3.22
N THR A 32 -8.91 -4.13 -2.39
CA THR A 32 -9.85 -4.23 -1.25
C THR A 32 -9.50 -5.29 -0.19
N ARG A 33 -8.30 -5.88 -0.25
CA ARG A 33 -7.82 -6.87 0.71
C ARG A 33 -7.05 -6.19 1.83
N TYR A 34 -7.23 -6.70 3.05
CA TYR A 34 -6.39 -6.33 4.18
C TYR A 34 -4.98 -6.96 4.05
N PRO A 35 -3.94 -6.26 4.51
CA PRO A 35 -2.64 -6.87 4.75
C PRO A 35 -2.75 -7.83 5.95
N ARG A 36 -2.89 -9.13 5.68
CA ARG A 36 -2.93 -10.18 6.72
C ARG A 36 -1.79 -11.18 6.52
N GLN A 37 -1.28 -11.73 7.62
CA GLN A 37 -0.35 -12.85 7.64
C GLN A 37 -1.03 -14.12 8.16
N THR A 38 -0.35 -15.26 8.02
CA THR A 38 -0.70 -16.55 8.62
C THR A 38 -0.66 -16.49 10.17
N PRO A 39 -1.27 -17.46 10.87
CA PRO A 39 -1.48 -17.39 12.33
C PRO A 39 -0.22 -17.28 13.18
N HIS A 40 0.95 -17.59 12.62
CA HIS A 40 2.21 -17.66 13.35
C HIS A 40 2.97 -16.32 13.41
N GLY A 41 2.38 -15.24 12.88
CA GLY A 41 3.06 -13.96 12.76
C GLY A 41 4.28 -14.03 11.83
N GLY A 42 5.17 -13.04 11.94
CA GLY A 42 6.40 -12.94 11.17
C GLY A 42 6.54 -11.60 10.45
N THR A 43 7.33 -11.57 9.38
CA THR A 43 7.52 -10.38 8.56
C THR A 43 7.06 -10.61 7.13
N ARG A 44 6.59 -9.54 6.49
CA ARG A 44 6.31 -9.53 5.04
C ARG A 44 6.87 -8.26 4.43
N GLU A 45 7.76 -8.45 3.47
CA GLU A 45 8.33 -7.36 2.69
C GLU A 45 7.52 -7.13 1.42
N CYS A 46 7.38 -5.88 1.03
CA CYS A 46 6.86 -5.52 -0.28
C CYS A 46 7.52 -4.25 -0.79
N SER A 47 7.80 -4.21 -2.09
CA SER A 47 8.60 -3.14 -2.69
C SER A 47 7.85 -2.47 -3.83
N ALA A 48 8.12 -1.17 -3.99
CA ALA A 48 7.61 -0.35 -5.08
C ALA A 48 8.72 0.52 -5.67
N PRO A 49 8.63 0.92 -6.96
CA PRO A 49 9.63 1.77 -7.59
C PRO A 49 9.76 3.12 -6.90
N CYS A 50 11.00 3.62 -6.80
CA CYS A 50 11.29 4.95 -6.29
C CYS A 50 10.75 6.04 -7.24
N ALA A 51 10.19 7.11 -6.68
CA ALA A 51 9.68 8.26 -7.44
C ALA A 51 10.76 9.22 -7.95
N THR A 52 11.98 9.13 -7.43
CA THR A 52 13.05 10.07 -7.81
C THR A 52 13.36 9.96 -9.31
N PRO A 53 13.37 11.06 -10.07
CA PRO A 53 13.71 11.05 -11.49
C PRO A 53 15.06 10.37 -11.75
N HIS A 54 15.13 9.56 -12.80
CA HIS A 54 16.31 8.77 -13.18
C HIS A 54 16.81 7.73 -12.14
N CYS A 55 16.11 7.58 -11.01
CA CYS A 55 16.41 6.53 -10.05
C CYS A 55 15.69 5.23 -10.45
N THR A 56 16.45 4.15 -10.56
CA THR A 56 15.94 2.79 -10.84
C THR A 56 15.79 1.94 -9.56
N GLY A 57 16.01 2.56 -8.39
CA GLY A 57 15.92 1.89 -7.11
C GLY A 57 14.48 1.65 -6.64
N TRP A 58 14.39 0.95 -5.51
CA TRP A 58 13.13 0.48 -4.93
C TRP A 58 13.03 0.89 -3.47
N ILE A 59 11.83 1.18 -3.03
CA ILE A 59 11.46 1.39 -1.63
C ILE A 59 10.77 0.14 -1.15
N THR A 60 11.03 -0.27 0.09
CA THR A 60 10.46 -1.48 0.67
C THR A 60 9.72 -1.13 1.95
N ASP A 61 8.49 -1.58 2.07
CA ASP A 61 7.75 -1.57 3.33
C ASP A 61 7.84 -2.98 3.94
N VAL A 62 8.29 -3.04 5.19
CA VAL A 62 8.41 -4.26 6.01
C VAL A 62 7.29 -4.26 7.03
N TYR A 63 6.35 -5.19 6.88
CA TYR A 63 5.27 -5.40 7.83
C TYR A 63 5.71 -6.40 8.88
N TYR A 64 5.55 -6.05 10.15
CA TYR A 64 5.80 -6.94 11.29
C TYR A 64 4.47 -7.36 11.89
N PHE A 65 4.23 -8.66 11.93
CA PHE A 65 3.01 -9.24 12.46
C PHE A 65 3.32 -10.07 13.70
N ARG A 66 2.62 -9.78 14.78
CA ARG A 66 2.62 -10.62 15.98
C ARG A 66 1.67 -11.81 15.84
N THR A 67 0.58 -11.62 15.08
CA THR A 67 -0.45 -12.62 14.78
C THR A 67 -0.92 -12.42 13.33
N GLU A 68 -2.21 -12.51 13.01
CA GLU A 68 -2.73 -12.13 11.69
C GLU A 68 -2.76 -10.61 11.45
N ILE A 69 -2.60 -9.82 12.52
CA ILE A 69 -2.65 -8.36 12.51
C ILE A 69 -1.21 -7.82 12.53
N ALA A 70 -0.93 -6.87 11.64
CA ALA A 70 0.36 -6.19 11.66
C ALA A 70 0.41 -5.23 12.86
N GLU A 71 1.50 -5.28 13.60
CA GLU A 71 1.76 -4.45 14.78
C GLU A 71 2.64 -3.25 14.43
N HIS A 72 3.45 -3.37 13.37
CA HIS A 72 4.33 -2.32 12.91
C HIS A 72 4.55 -2.39 11.39
N VAL A 73 4.76 -1.25 10.75
CA VAL A 73 5.21 -1.16 9.36
C VAL A 73 6.37 -0.19 9.27
N GLU A 74 7.49 -0.68 8.77
CA GLU A 74 8.70 0.11 8.60
C GLU A 74 8.99 0.34 7.12
N ARG A 75 9.12 1.60 6.72
CA ARG A 75 9.54 1.96 5.35
C ARG A 75 11.06 2.08 5.27
N GLN A 76 11.67 1.20 4.48
CA GLN A 76 13.07 1.32 4.09
C GLN A 76 13.20 2.24 2.88
N PRO A 77 14.01 3.32 2.97
CA PRO A 77 14.21 4.24 1.87
C PRO A 77 14.95 3.57 0.71
N CYS A 78 14.86 4.20 -0.47
CA CYS A 78 15.52 3.71 -1.66
C CYS A 78 17.05 3.60 -1.46
N LYS A 79 17.60 2.38 -1.55
CA LYS A 79 19.05 2.16 -1.37
C LYS A 79 19.94 2.90 -2.37
N ALA A 80 19.39 3.27 -3.54
CA ALA A 80 20.14 3.97 -4.58
C ALA A 80 20.23 5.49 -4.37
N CYS A 81 19.20 6.13 -3.78
CA CYS A 81 19.14 7.60 -3.68
C CYS A 81 18.69 8.14 -2.32
N GLY A 82 18.35 7.27 -1.36
CA GLY A 82 17.87 7.64 -0.03
C GLY A 82 16.43 8.15 0.05
N SER A 83 15.72 8.29 -1.09
CA SER A 83 14.36 8.82 -1.09
C SER A 83 13.35 7.84 -0.47
N PRO A 84 12.43 8.31 0.39
CA PRO A 84 11.33 7.51 0.94
C PRO A 84 10.05 7.55 0.10
N LYS A 85 10.07 8.22 -1.07
CA LYS A 85 8.87 8.44 -1.90
C LYS A 85 8.72 7.38 -2.98
N THR A 86 7.63 6.63 -2.92
CA THR A 86 7.24 5.70 -3.98
C THR A 86 6.55 6.43 -5.13
N LYS A 87 6.60 5.87 -6.35
CA LYS A 87 5.81 6.43 -7.47
C LYS A 87 4.33 6.28 -7.13
N GLU A 88 3.58 7.37 -7.22
CA GLU A 88 2.13 7.29 -7.07
C GLU A 88 1.57 6.30 -8.10
N PRO A 89 0.62 5.44 -7.68
CA PRO A 89 -0.06 4.59 -8.62
C PRO A 89 -0.78 5.46 -9.63
N GLU A 90 -0.61 5.17 -10.93
CA GLU A 90 -1.44 5.80 -11.95
C GLU A 90 -2.89 5.53 -11.58
N SER A 91 -3.62 6.60 -11.24
CA SER A 91 -5.04 6.53 -10.95
C SER A 91 -5.73 6.06 -12.23
N THR A 92 -5.91 4.74 -12.33
CA THR A 92 -6.81 4.16 -13.31
C THR A 92 -8.20 4.53 -12.84
N SER A 93 -8.60 5.77 -13.12
CA SER A 93 -9.98 6.21 -12.99
C SER A 93 -10.82 5.15 -13.69
N PRO A 94 -11.72 4.43 -13.00
CA PRO A 94 -12.64 3.58 -13.71
C PRO A 94 -13.46 4.54 -14.57
N ARG A 95 -13.31 4.46 -15.90
CA ARG A 95 -14.31 4.97 -16.83
C ARG A 95 -15.60 4.19 -16.57
N ARG A 96 -16.28 4.46 -15.45
CA ARG A 96 -17.70 4.20 -15.31
C ARG A 96 -18.35 5.08 -16.36
N ARG A 97 -18.63 4.51 -17.53
CA ARG A 97 -19.72 5.01 -18.37
C ARG A 97 -20.95 4.93 -17.47
N GLN A 98 -21.31 6.03 -16.82
CA GLN A 98 -22.62 6.17 -16.20
C GLN A 98 -23.61 6.07 -17.34
N PHE A 99 -24.18 4.88 -17.51
CA PHE A 99 -25.40 4.72 -18.27
C PHE A 99 -26.51 5.14 -17.32
N THR A 100 -26.88 6.42 -17.35
CA THR A 100 -28.15 6.87 -16.79
C THR A 100 -29.24 6.38 -17.74
N PRO A 101 -30.10 5.42 -17.34
CA PRO A 101 -31.26 5.09 -18.15
C PRO A 101 -32.14 6.35 -18.25
N ASP A 102 -32.52 6.70 -19.48
CA ASP A 102 -33.43 7.80 -19.77
C ASP A 102 -34.82 7.48 -19.17
N PRO A 103 -35.35 8.29 -18.25
CA PRO A 103 -36.64 8.04 -17.60
C PRO A 103 -37.86 8.30 -18.52
N ARG A 104 -37.68 8.54 -19.83
CA ARG A 104 -38.78 8.88 -20.76
C ARG A 104 -39.08 7.83 -21.83
N ARG A 105 -38.95 6.53 -21.54
CA ARG A 105 -39.49 5.46 -22.40
C ARG A 105 -40.30 4.44 -21.62
#